data_AF-A0A3D1CZL0-F1
#
_entry.id   AF-A0A3D1CZL0-F1
#
_cell.length_a   1.000
_cell.length_b   1.000
_cell.length_c   1.000
_cell.angle_alpha   90.00
_cell.angle_beta   90.00
_cell.angle_gamma   90.00
#
_symmetry.space_group_name_H-M   'P 1'
#
loop_
_entity.id
_entity.type
_entity.pdbx_description
1 polymer ?
#
loop_
_entity_poly.entity_id
_entity_poly.type
_entity_poly.pdbx_seq_one_letter_code
_entity_poly.pdbx_strand_id
1 'polypeptide(L)'
;MKRNSVFLGMALTTIITVIASCGTTKKTIKNNNNNNNDTTLAQGTAVKQPNFVMPGKEARAVWVATIGGIDWPRRRFTEDSQKAWYTQMLDTLQRLNVNTVFFQVRPKADAFYDSPYEPWSQYVTGYRGKAPTYDVLKWVISETHRRGMSFHAWINPYRVDQKQRQGDKFGKLDPRIPQGIVKDYRMVRVY
;
A
#
# COMPACT_ATOMS: atom_id res chain seq x y z
N MET A 1 -37.86 28.05 36.42
CA MET A 1 -38.52 28.17 35.10
C MET A 1 -38.49 26.81 34.41
N LYS A 2 -39.64 26.13 34.39
CA LYS A 2 -39.91 24.95 33.56
C LYS A 2 -40.62 25.40 32.29
N ARG A 3 -40.30 24.78 31.14
CA ARG A 3 -41.16 24.50 29.97
C ARG A 3 -40.27 23.83 28.91
N ASN A 4 -40.70 22.90 28.08
CA ASN A 4 -41.66 21.79 28.18
C ASN A 4 -41.47 21.04 26.84
N SER A 5 -41.27 19.74 26.91
CA SER A 5 -41.40 18.78 25.82
C SER A 5 -42.88 18.58 25.42
N VAL A 6 -43.20 18.56 24.11
CA VAL A 6 -44.36 17.89 23.47
C VAL A 6 -43.98 17.68 21.98
N PHE A 7 -43.64 16.47 21.51
CA PHE A 7 -44.49 15.36 21.05
C PHE A 7 -45.19 15.56 19.68
N LEU A 8 -44.94 14.58 18.79
CA LEU A 8 -45.95 13.76 18.08
C LEU A 8 -46.08 13.88 16.55
N GLY A 9 -45.94 12.73 15.89
CA GLY A 9 -46.53 12.36 14.59
C GLY A 9 -45.59 12.50 13.38
N MET A 10 -45.49 11.58 12.44
CA MET A 10 -46.21 10.35 12.14
C MET A 10 -45.41 9.62 11.02
N ALA A 11 -45.50 8.30 11.00
CA ALA A 11 -44.79 7.41 10.10
C ALA A 11 -45.09 7.68 8.60
N LEU A 12 -44.07 7.52 7.74
CA LEU A 12 -44.26 6.86 6.45
C LEU A 12 -42.97 6.17 6.01
N THR A 13 -43.02 4.85 6.08
CA THR A 13 -42.10 3.86 5.52
C THR A 13 -41.97 4.00 4.00
N THR A 14 -40.73 3.99 3.49
CA THR A 14 -40.45 3.40 2.16
C THR A 14 -39.03 2.83 2.15
N ILE A 15 -38.95 1.57 2.56
CA ILE A 15 -37.80 0.70 2.34
C ILE A 15 -37.85 0.30 0.86
N ILE A 16 -36.87 0.74 0.06
CA ILE A 16 -36.65 0.19 -1.28
C ILE A 16 -35.52 -0.83 -1.17
N THR A 17 -35.90 -2.09 -0.96
CA THR A 17 -35.00 -3.24 -1.06
C THR A 17 -34.82 -3.59 -2.53
N VAL A 18 -33.67 -3.29 -3.11
CA VAL A 18 -33.30 -3.79 -4.45
C VAL A 18 -32.79 -5.22 -4.28
N ILE A 19 -33.69 -6.19 -4.42
CA ILE A 19 -33.34 -7.62 -4.53
C ILE A 19 -33.13 -7.92 -6.02
N ALA A 20 -31.92 -7.78 -6.52
CA ALA A 20 -31.53 -8.39 -7.78
C ALA A 20 -31.22 -9.87 -7.53
N SER A 21 -32.28 -10.69 -7.44
CA SER A 21 -32.18 -12.15 -7.43
C SER A 21 -32.06 -12.64 -8.87
N CYS A 22 -30.83 -12.90 -9.32
CA CYS A 22 -30.59 -13.78 -10.47
C CYS A 22 -30.48 -15.22 -9.95
N GLY A 23 -31.63 -15.83 -9.67
CA GLY A 23 -31.74 -17.27 -9.47
C GLY A 23 -32.14 -17.92 -10.79
N THR A 24 -31.19 -18.55 -11.49
CA THR A 24 -31.50 -19.35 -12.67
C THR A 24 -32.14 -20.67 -12.23
N THR A 25 -33.43 -20.85 -12.53
CA THR A 25 -34.18 -22.07 -12.25
C THR A 25 -33.62 -23.23 -13.08
N LYS A 26 -33.05 -24.26 -12.44
CA LYS A 26 -32.74 -25.53 -13.12
C LYS A 26 -34.06 -26.22 -13.47
N LYS A 27 -34.41 -26.25 -14.76
CA LYS A 27 -35.48 -27.08 -15.30
C LYS A 27 -35.01 -28.54 -15.25
N THR A 28 -35.55 -29.33 -14.33
CA THR A 28 -35.35 -30.78 -14.30
C THR A 28 -36.04 -31.38 -15.52
N ILE A 29 -35.27 -31.77 -16.53
CA ILE A 29 -35.77 -32.57 -17.65
C ILE A 29 -35.77 -34.04 -17.19
N LYS A 30 -36.97 -34.63 -17.08
CA LYS A 30 -37.13 -36.09 -17.00
C LYS A 30 -36.83 -36.67 -18.37
N ASN A 31 -35.74 -37.44 -18.48
CA ASN A 31 -35.47 -38.26 -19.67
C ASN A 31 -36.37 -39.50 -19.64
N ASN A 32 -37.30 -39.59 -20.60
CA ASN A 32 -37.83 -40.87 -21.05
C ASN A 32 -37.03 -41.29 -22.27
N ASN A 33 -36.20 -42.31 -22.11
CA ASN A 33 -35.57 -43.01 -23.23
C ASN A 33 -36.62 -43.88 -23.91
N ASN A 34 -36.73 -43.76 -25.24
CA ASN A 34 -36.86 -44.93 -26.12
C ASN A 34 -36.43 -44.59 -27.55
N ASN A 35 -35.30 -45.20 -27.90
CA ASN A 35 -34.97 -45.91 -29.14
C ASN A 35 -34.69 -45.16 -30.46
N ASN A 36 -33.42 -45.35 -30.85
CA ASN A 36 -32.91 -45.78 -32.15
C ASN A 36 -32.86 -44.74 -33.28
N ASN A 37 -31.66 -44.23 -33.57
CA ASN A 37 -30.82 -44.78 -34.66
C ASN A 37 -29.46 -44.06 -34.74
N ASP A 38 -28.45 -44.92 -34.80
CA ASP A 38 -27.09 -44.78 -35.33
C ASP A 38 -26.67 -43.44 -35.96
N THR A 39 -25.66 -42.79 -35.36
CA THR A 39 -24.51 -42.26 -36.12
C THR A 39 -23.31 -42.12 -35.19
N THR A 40 -22.29 -42.95 -35.42
CA THR A 40 -20.92 -42.75 -34.90
C THR A 40 -20.36 -41.39 -35.33
N LEU A 41 -20.06 -40.51 -34.37
CA LEU A 41 -19.12 -39.40 -34.53
C LEU A 41 -18.33 -39.15 -33.24
N ALA A 42 -17.04 -39.49 -33.36
CA ALA A 42 -15.85 -38.94 -32.70
C ALA A 42 -15.84 -38.73 -31.17
N GLN A 43 -14.83 -39.35 -30.53
CA GLN A 43 -14.41 -39.09 -29.16
C GLN A 43 -14.42 -37.59 -28.81
N GLY A 44 -15.08 -37.28 -27.70
CA GLY A 44 -15.20 -35.94 -27.15
C GLY A 44 -13.86 -35.31 -26.82
N THR A 45 -13.57 -34.19 -27.45
CA THR A 45 -12.68 -33.18 -26.89
C THR A 45 -13.37 -32.55 -25.68
N ALA A 46 -12.91 -32.86 -24.47
CA ALA A 46 -13.32 -32.15 -23.27
C ALA A 46 -13.04 -30.64 -23.47
N VAL A 47 -14.10 -29.85 -23.61
CA VAL A 47 -14.01 -28.40 -23.71
C VAL A 47 -13.40 -27.90 -22.41
N LYS A 48 -12.13 -27.48 -22.46
CA LYS A 48 -11.43 -26.84 -21.35
C LYS A 48 -12.18 -25.53 -21.04
N GLN A 49 -12.98 -25.55 -19.99
CA GLN A 49 -13.71 -24.36 -19.54
C GLN A 49 -12.69 -23.23 -19.31
N PRO A 50 -12.93 -22.02 -19.86
CA PRO A 50 -12.02 -20.91 -19.64
C PRO A 50 -11.95 -20.63 -18.14
N ASN A 51 -10.74 -20.67 -17.59
CA ASN A 51 -10.50 -20.35 -16.20
C ASN A 51 -10.68 -18.83 -16.06
N PHE A 52 -11.84 -18.40 -15.58
CA PHE A 52 -12.11 -16.98 -15.33
C PHE A 52 -11.25 -16.51 -14.15
N VAL A 53 -10.14 -15.87 -14.46
CA VAL A 53 -9.35 -15.12 -13.47
C VAL A 53 -10.10 -13.81 -13.24
N MET A 54 -10.67 -13.64 -12.06
CA MET A 54 -11.23 -12.35 -11.66
C MET A 54 -10.11 -11.30 -11.71
N PRO A 55 -10.38 -10.09 -12.23
CA PRO A 55 -9.44 -8.98 -12.12
C PRO A 55 -9.03 -8.81 -10.66
N GLY A 56 -7.74 -8.49 -10.43
CA GLY A 56 -7.28 -8.12 -9.10
C GLY A 56 -8.15 -6.98 -8.54
N LYS A 57 -8.23 -6.88 -7.21
CA LYS A 57 -8.91 -5.74 -6.57
C LYS A 57 -8.32 -4.44 -7.10
N GLU A 58 -9.17 -3.45 -7.36
CA GLU A 58 -8.72 -2.11 -7.73
C GLU A 58 -7.71 -1.57 -6.71
N ALA A 59 -6.58 -1.05 -7.20
CA ALA A 59 -5.57 -0.44 -6.35
C ALA A 59 -6.01 0.97 -5.94
N ARG A 60 -6.23 1.16 -4.64
CA ARG A 60 -6.52 2.48 -4.03
C ARG A 60 -5.33 2.81 -3.15
N ALA A 61 -4.36 3.47 -3.75
CA ALA A 61 -3.02 3.56 -3.19
C ALA A 61 -2.62 4.99 -2.80
N VAL A 62 -1.68 5.08 -1.87
CA VAL A 62 -0.97 6.32 -1.57
C VAL A 62 0.54 6.10 -1.59
N TRP A 63 1.28 7.14 -1.96
CA TRP A 63 2.72 7.21 -1.70
C TRP A 63 2.95 7.83 -0.33
N VAL A 64 3.88 7.25 0.43
CA VAL A 64 4.38 7.80 1.69
C VAL A 64 5.86 8.13 1.49
N ALA A 65 6.13 9.39 1.21
CA ALA A 65 7.48 9.91 1.00
C ALA A 65 8.18 10.16 2.34
N THR A 66 9.41 9.65 2.44
CA THR A 66 10.25 9.77 3.62
C THR A 66 11.40 10.76 3.43
N ILE A 67 11.74 11.09 2.19
CA ILE A 67 12.66 12.18 1.85
C ILE A 67 12.17 13.49 2.49
N GLY A 68 13.05 14.17 3.21
CA GLY A 68 12.71 15.39 3.95
C GLY A 68 11.75 15.18 5.12
N GLY A 69 11.31 13.94 5.38
CA GLY A 69 10.22 13.63 6.29
C GLY A 69 8.90 14.29 5.86
N ILE A 70 8.60 14.37 4.56
CA ILE A 70 7.39 15.05 4.05
C ILE A 70 6.11 14.42 4.61
N ASP A 71 5.93 13.11 4.43
CA ASP A 71 4.75 12.40 4.94
C ASP A 71 5.03 11.70 6.27
N TRP A 72 6.17 11.00 6.34
CA TRP A 72 6.62 10.27 7.53
C TRP A 72 8.14 10.28 7.65
N PRO A 73 8.74 10.45 8.85
CA PRO A 73 8.10 10.64 10.14
C PRO A 73 7.92 12.13 10.54
N ARG A 74 8.03 13.09 9.60
CA ARG A 74 7.86 14.54 9.88
C ARG A 74 8.74 15.08 11.02
N ARG A 75 10.04 14.75 10.97
CA ARG A 75 11.05 15.13 11.98
C ARG A 75 10.80 14.58 13.39
N ARG A 76 10.03 13.50 13.48
CA ARG A 76 9.91 12.69 14.71
C ARG A 76 11.06 11.69 14.74
N PHE A 77 11.83 11.70 15.82
CA PHE A 77 13.06 10.92 15.96
C PHE A 77 13.02 9.93 17.13
N THR A 78 11.88 9.80 17.80
CA THR A 78 11.65 8.76 18.81
C THR A 78 10.69 7.71 18.25
N GLU A 79 10.91 6.46 18.65
CA GLU A 79 10.06 5.33 18.28
C GLU A 79 8.57 5.61 18.56
N ASP A 80 8.23 6.04 19.77
CA ASP A 80 6.83 6.28 20.15
C ASP A 80 6.15 7.32 19.26
N SER A 81 6.85 8.44 18.98
CA SER A 81 6.26 9.50 18.17
C SER A 81 6.14 9.08 16.70
N GLN A 82 7.08 8.29 16.19
CA GLN A 82 7.03 7.70 14.85
C GLN A 82 5.89 6.72 14.70
N LYS A 83 5.72 5.83 15.69
CA LYS A 83 4.64 4.84 15.73
C LYS A 83 3.28 5.51 15.81
N ALA A 84 3.09 6.45 16.75
CA ALA A 84 1.84 7.18 16.90
C ALA A 84 1.42 7.90 15.60
N TRP A 85 2.38 8.57 14.94
CA TRP A 85 2.10 9.27 13.68
C TRP A 85 1.75 8.30 12.54
N TYR A 86 2.47 7.18 12.41
CA TYR A 86 2.18 6.19 11.38
C TYR A 86 0.80 5.55 11.56
N THR A 87 0.47 5.18 12.80
CA THR A 87 -0.84 4.62 13.17
C THR A 87 -1.96 5.60 12.81
N GLN A 88 -1.85 6.88 13.20
CA GLN A 88 -2.84 7.90 12.87
C GLN A 88 -3.02 8.09 11.35
N MET A 89 -1.90 8.09 10.61
CA MET A 89 -1.93 8.16 9.15
C MET A 89 -2.69 6.95 8.56
N LEU A 90 -2.34 5.73 8.98
CA LEU A 90 -2.98 4.53 8.46
C LEU A 90 -4.47 4.43 8.85
N ASP A 91 -4.87 4.89 10.04
CA ASP A 91 -6.30 4.96 10.44
C ASP A 91 -7.08 5.88 9.51
N THR A 92 -6.47 7.01 9.13
CA THR A 92 -7.05 7.93 8.15
C THR A 92 -7.18 7.28 6.78
N LEU A 93 -6.13 6.61 6.31
CA LEU A 93 -6.13 5.90 5.03
C LEU A 93 -7.20 4.80 5.00
N GLN A 94 -7.38 4.06 6.10
CA GLN A 94 -8.38 3.01 6.21
C GLN A 94 -9.80 3.57 6.11
N ARG A 95 -10.09 4.67 6.82
CA ARG A 95 -11.38 5.38 6.73
C ARG A 95 -11.68 5.90 5.31
N LEU A 96 -10.63 6.20 4.54
CA LEU A 96 -10.74 6.63 3.14
C LEU A 96 -10.73 5.46 2.14
N ASN A 97 -10.84 4.21 2.63
CA ASN A 97 -10.84 2.99 1.82
C ASN A 97 -9.53 2.75 1.03
N VAL A 98 -8.41 3.37 1.39
CA VAL A 98 -7.10 3.05 0.82
C VAL A 98 -6.73 1.61 1.18
N ASN A 99 -6.21 0.86 0.22
CA ASN A 99 -5.84 -0.55 0.39
C ASN A 99 -4.36 -0.84 0.11
N THR A 100 -3.57 0.17 -0.31
CA THR A 100 -2.16 -0.02 -0.68
C THR A 100 -1.32 1.16 -0.26
N VAL A 101 -0.15 0.91 0.33
CA VAL A 101 0.84 1.92 0.73
C VAL A 101 2.14 1.68 -0.03
N PHE A 102 2.57 2.65 -0.85
CA PHE A 102 3.90 2.72 -1.43
C PHE A 102 4.82 3.53 -0.52
N PHE A 103 5.56 2.83 0.35
CA PHE A 103 6.38 3.47 1.38
C PHE A 103 7.83 3.64 0.90
N GLN A 104 8.37 4.85 0.98
CA GLN A 104 9.74 5.13 0.57
C GLN A 104 10.76 4.58 1.57
N VAL A 105 11.25 3.37 1.33
CA VAL A 105 12.26 2.72 2.20
C VAL A 105 13.69 3.17 1.91
N ARG A 106 13.92 3.74 0.72
CA ARG A 106 15.24 4.24 0.26
C ARG A 106 15.11 5.58 -0.47
N PRO A 107 15.21 6.72 0.24
CA PRO A 107 15.02 8.04 -0.37
C PRO A 107 16.28 8.62 -1.04
N LYS A 108 17.48 8.45 -0.46
CA LYS A 108 18.75 8.98 -1.03
C LYS A 108 19.99 8.19 -0.58
N ALA A 109 20.19 7.02 -1.19
CA ALA A 109 21.27 6.08 -0.87
C ALA A 109 21.40 5.81 0.64
N ASP A 110 20.27 5.67 1.31
CA ASP A 110 20.13 5.37 2.72
C ASP A 110 18.88 4.51 2.92
N ALA A 111 18.83 3.82 4.06
CA ALA A 111 17.83 2.79 4.32
C ALA A 111 16.99 3.08 5.57
N PHE A 112 15.73 2.65 5.52
CA PHE A 112 14.81 2.57 6.66
C PHE A 112 14.80 1.17 7.29
N TYR A 113 15.85 0.39 7.02
CA TYR A 113 16.09 -0.96 7.50
C TYR A 113 17.60 -1.13 7.71
N ASP A 114 17.99 -2.18 8.44
CA ASP A 114 19.39 -2.49 8.64
C ASP A 114 19.99 -3.07 7.35
N SER A 115 20.82 -2.27 6.68
CA SER A 115 21.37 -2.59 5.37
C SER A 115 22.88 -2.75 5.44
N PRO A 116 23.47 -3.80 4.84
CA PRO A 116 24.92 -3.92 4.74
C PRO A 116 25.51 -2.96 3.69
N TYR A 117 24.69 -2.42 2.79
CA TYR A 117 25.14 -1.63 1.65
C TYR A 117 24.99 -0.12 1.84
N GLU A 118 24.05 0.32 2.67
CA GLU A 118 23.69 1.73 2.80
C GLU A 118 23.51 2.12 4.26
N PRO A 119 23.89 3.35 4.64
CA PRO A 119 23.70 3.81 6.01
C PRO A 119 22.21 3.97 6.34
N TRP A 120 21.91 3.95 7.64
CA TRP A 120 20.61 4.38 8.14
C TRP A 120 20.26 5.79 7.68
N SER A 121 19.01 5.96 7.25
CA SER A 121 18.48 7.25 6.84
C SER A 121 18.45 8.23 8.01
N GLN A 122 18.95 9.45 7.76
CA GLN A 122 18.87 10.55 8.71
C GLN A 122 17.43 10.91 9.08
N TYR A 123 16.46 10.58 8.23
CA TYR A 123 15.06 10.89 8.49
C TYR A 123 14.45 10.02 9.58
N VAL A 124 15.12 8.91 9.97
CA VAL A 124 14.70 8.05 11.09
C VAL A 124 15.16 8.62 12.43
N THR A 125 16.43 9.00 12.57
CA THR A 125 17.00 9.35 13.88
C THR A 125 17.47 10.80 14.00
N GLY A 126 17.39 11.56 12.91
CA GLY A 126 17.99 12.89 12.77
C GLY A 126 19.46 12.86 12.34
N TYR A 127 20.10 11.68 12.39
CA TYR A 127 21.53 11.52 12.11
C TYR A 127 21.75 10.40 11.10
N ARG A 128 22.40 10.71 9.98
CA ARG A 128 22.73 9.70 8.95
C ARG A 128 23.65 8.63 9.54
N GLY A 129 23.36 7.37 9.25
CA GLY A 129 24.13 6.22 9.73
C GLY A 129 23.84 5.79 11.16
N LYS A 130 23.02 6.52 11.92
CA LYS A 130 22.63 6.14 13.28
C LYS A 130 21.41 5.23 13.25
N ALA A 131 21.56 4.02 13.75
CA ALA A 131 20.48 3.05 13.89
C ALA A 131 19.41 3.52 14.92
N PRO A 132 18.13 3.24 14.69
CA PRO A 132 17.05 3.41 15.67
C PRO A 132 17.09 2.32 16.76
N THR A 133 16.24 2.47 17.79
CA THR A 133 16.07 1.48 18.88
C THR A 133 15.20 0.28 18.50
N TYR A 134 14.62 0.27 17.30
CA TYR A 134 13.65 -0.72 16.86
C TYR A 134 13.76 -1.00 15.35
N ASP A 135 13.23 -2.15 14.92
CA ASP A 135 13.14 -2.50 13.50
C ASP A 135 12.01 -1.71 12.82
N VAL A 136 12.40 -0.56 12.23
CA VAL A 136 11.49 0.36 11.56
C VAL A 136 10.71 -0.32 10.45
N LEU A 137 11.39 -1.00 9.52
CA LEU A 137 10.76 -1.57 8.33
C LEU A 137 9.80 -2.70 8.72
N LYS A 138 10.22 -3.62 9.60
CA LYS A 138 9.34 -4.69 10.08
C LYS A 138 8.10 -4.12 10.76
N TRP A 139 8.26 -3.08 11.58
CA TRP A 139 7.14 -2.48 12.29
C TRP A 139 6.15 -1.80 11.33
N VAL A 140 6.60 -0.99 10.37
CA VAL A 140 5.70 -0.31 9.41
C VAL A 140 4.97 -1.31 8.50
N ILE A 141 5.63 -2.40 8.08
CA ILE A 141 4.99 -3.48 7.32
C ILE A 141 3.89 -4.12 8.15
N SER A 142 4.21 -4.52 9.38
CA SER A 142 3.27 -5.18 10.29
C SER A 142 2.04 -4.31 10.56
N GLU A 143 2.25 -3.03 10.83
CA GLU A 143 1.18 -2.10 11.16
C GLU A 143 0.30 -1.75 9.94
N THR A 144 0.87 -1.77 8.73
CA THR A 144 0.12 -1.67 7.46
C THR A 144 -0.77 -2.89 7.24
N HIS A 145 -0.19 -4.09 7.37
CA HIS A 145 -0.91 -5.35 7.20
C HIS A 145 -2.02 -5.52 8.24
N ARG A 146 -1.85 -5.01 9.48
CA ARG A 146 -2.87 -5.03 10.53
C ARG A 146 -4.18 -4.33 10.12
N ARG A 147 -4.13 -3.40 9.16
CA ARG A 147 -5.30 -2.70 8.60
C ARG A 147 -5.82 -3.29 7.30
N GLY A 148 -5.28 -4.43 6.87
CA GLY A 148 -5.65 -5.08 5.61
C GLY A 148 -5.16 -4.33 4.37
N MET A 149 -4.14 -3.48 4.51
CA MET A 149 -3.50 -2.79 3.38
C MET A 149 -2.26 -3.55 2.91
N SER A 150 -2.00 -3.55 1.60
CA SER A 150 -0.75 -4.03 1.03
C SER A 150 0.38 -3.02 1.25
N PHE A 151 1.59 -3.51 1.51
CA PHE A 151 2.80 -2.70 1.63
C PHE A 151 3.71 -2.91 0.42
N HIS A 152 4.12 -1.83 -0.23
CA HIS A 152 5.06 -1.85 -1.35
C HIS A 152 6.26 -0.98 -1.02
N ALA A 153 7.46 -1.56 -1.09
CA ALA A 153 8.71 -0.84 -0.90
C ALA A 153 9.03 0.03 -2.11
N TRP A 154 9.02 1.36 -1.93
CA TRP A 154 9.46 2.32 -2.93
C TRP A 154 10.92 2.70 -2.71
N ILE A 155 11.71 2.58 -3.77
CA ILE A 155 13.14 2.88 -3.81
C ILE A 155 13.40 3.98 -4.83
N ASN A 156 14.20 4.99 -4.45
CA ASN A 156 14.85 5.86 -5.42
C ASN A 156 16.19 5.22 -5.83
N PRO A 157 16.39 4.78 -7.09
CA PRO A 157 17.52 3.95 -7.49
C PRO A 157 18.87 4.69 -7.48
N TYR A 158 18.93 5.91 -8.00
CA TYR A 158 20.20 6.57 -8.32
C TYR A 158 20.57 7.69 -7.37
N ARG A 159 19.61 8.32 -6.67
CA ARG A 159 19.91 9.48 -5.82
C ARG A 159 20.80 9.08 -4.63
N VAL A 160 21.92 9.77 -4.48
CA VAL A 160 22.82 9.67 -3.32
C VAL A 160 22.69 10.90 -2.43
N ASP A 161 22.67 12.10 -3.01
CA ASP A 161 22.45 13.34 -2.25
C ASP A 161 21.84 14.45 -3.13
N GLN A 162 21.31 15.49 -2.50
CA GLN A 162 20.74 16.65 -3.21
C GLN A 162 21.02 17.95 -2.45
N LYS A 163 21.40 18.98 -3.19
CA LYS A 163 21.58 20.33 -2.66
C LYS A 163 20.24 21.00 -2.41
N GLN A 164 20.15 21.83 -1.38
CA GLN A 164 18.94 22.63 -1.13
C GLN A 164 18.96 23.91 -1.96
N ARG A 165 20.14 24.51 -2.13
CA ARG A 165 20.36 25.73 -2.92
C ARG A 165 21.53 25.55 -3.86
N GLN A 166 21.52 26.32 -4.95
CA GLN A 166 22.69 26.42 -5.82
C GLN A 166 23.86 27.01 -5.03
N GLY A 167 25.02 26.37 -5.10
CA GLY A 167 26.22 26.77 -4.33
C GLY A 167 26.48 25.94 -3.07
N ASP A 168 25.48 25.21 -2.55
CA ASP A 168 25.70 24.29 -1.44
C ASP A 168 26.72 23.21 -1.82
N LYS A 169 27.44 22.68 -0.82
CA LYS A 169 28.28 21.49 -0.97
C LYS A 169 27.44 20.24 -0.67
N PHE A 170 27.69 19.16 -1.38
CA PHE A 170 27.14 17.86 -0.99
C PHE A 170 27.72 17.42 0.36
N GLY A 171 26.97 16.60 1.08
CA GLY A 171 27.46 15.99 2.32
C GLY A 171 28.68 15.09 2.09
N LYS A 172 29.39 14.76 3.17
CA LYS A 172 30.42 13.73 3.14
C LYS A 172 29.79 12.40 2.69
N LEU A 173 30.40 11.74 1.71
CA LEU A 173 29.94 10.44 1.25
C LEU A 173 30.13 9.39 2.36
N ASP A 174 29.12 8.55 2.59
CA ASP A 174 29.24 7.45 3.54
C ASP A 174 30.25 6.43 3.01
N PRO A 175 31.16 5.87 3.85
CA PRO A 175 32.17 4.92 3.40
C PRO A 175 31.61 3.65 2.74
N ARG A 176 30.34 3.29 2.99
CA ARG A 176 29.68 2.15 2.34
C ARG A 176 29.37 2.40 0.86
N ILE A 177 29.29 3.67 0.44
CA ILE A 177 28.98 4.05 -0.93
C ILE A 177 30.31 4.20 -1.70
N PRO A 178 30.57 3.39 -2.73
CA PRO A 178 31.85 3.45 -3.44
C PRO A 178 31.98 4.73 -4.27
N GLN A 179 32.99 5.55 -3.96
CA GLN A 179 33.22 6.82 -4.65
C GLN A 179 33.42 6.68 -6.17
N GLY A 180 33.97 5.55 -6.64
CA GLY A 180 34.24 5.31 -8.06
C GLY A 180 33.00 5.20 -8.95
N ILE A 181 31.83 4.99 -8.35
CA ILE A 181 30.53 4.90 -9.05
C ILE A 181 29.60 6.03 -8.64
N VAL A 182 30.13 7.19 -8.28
CA VAL A 182 29.34 8.35 -7.87
C VAL A 182 29.67 9.53 -8.77
N LYS A 183 28.63 10.21 -9.24
CA LYS A 183 28.76 11.41 -10.08
C LYS A 183 28.01 12.60 -9.50
N ASP A 184 28.74 13.71 -9.41
CA ASP A 184 28.22 15.00 -8.95
C ASP A 184 27.76 15.83 -10.15
N TYR A 185 26.48 16.19 -10.14
CA TYR A 185 25.90 17.19 -11.04
C TYR A 185 25.60 18.48 -10.28
N ARG A 186 25.11 19.50 -10.99
CA ARG A 186 24.85 20.85 -10.43
C ARG A 186 24.07 20.81 -9.11
N MET A 187 23.00 20.01 -9.04
CA MET A 187 22.07 19.97 -7.88
C MET A 187 21.95 18.59 -7.21
N VAL A 188 22.40 17.53 -7.87
CA VAL A 188 22.19 16.15 -7.42
C VAL A 188 23.49 15.35 -7.51
N ARG A 189 23.73 14.51 -6.52
CA ARG A 189 24.73 13.45 -6.54
C ARG A 189 24.01 12.13 -6.76
N VAL A 190 24.46 11.37 -7.73
CA VAL A 190 23.88 10.07 -8.08
C VAL A 190 24.96 9.00 -8.12
N TYR A 191 24.54 7.74 -8.09
CA TYR A 191 25.34 6.64 -8.63
C TYR A 191 25.57 6.86 -10.14
#